data_AF-A0A9Q0J3X5-F1
#
_entry.id   AF-A0A9Q0J3X5-F1
#
_cell.length_a   1.000
_cell.length_b   1.000
_cell.length_c   1.000
_cell.angle_alpha   90.00
_cell.angle_beta   90.00
_cell.angle_gamma   90.00
#
_symmetry.space_group_name_H-M   'P 1'
#
loop_
_entity.id
_entity.type
_entity.pdbx_description
1 polymer ?
#
loop_
_entity_poly.entity_id
_entity_poly.type
_entity_poly.pdbx_seq_one_letter_code
_entity_poly.pdbx_strand_id
1 'polypeptide(L)'
;MKLITSNLVAIIELKLVLYPGKQNEDDGHVSLYLEVAEPDDIHIGWEVNAHINFFVFDHIRDQYLSIPASDNGIGRRFHKMKTEWGLKDFMSHKTLGDPSKGYLMGDCCVFGVEVFVIGSPSKGESLSLVKQPNNGLYTWKVNKFSTLGANCLYSEVFTVEGI
;
A
#
# COMPACT_ATOMS: atom_id res chain seq x y z
N MET A 1 -9.85 14.71 30.93
CA MET A 1 -9.44 14.84 29.52
C MET A 1 -9.16 13.43 29.00
N LYS A 2 -10.13 12.82 28.31
CA LYS A 2 -9.96 11.54 27.63
C LYS A 2 -9.70 11.87 26.16
N LEU A 3 -8.47 11.66 25.71
CA LEU A 3 -8.15 11.65 24.29
C LEU A 3 -8.82 10.39 23.72
N ILE A 4 -9.91 10.57 22.96
CA ILE A 4 -10.39 9.53 22.06
C ILE A 4 -9.57 9.73 20.80
N THR A 5 -8.44 9.05 20.71
CA THR A 5 -7.70 8.91 19.46
C THR A 5 -8.56 8.10 18.51
N SER A 6 -9.34 8.76 17.66
CA SER A 6 -9.87 8.13 16.44
C SER A 6 -8.73 8.05 15.41
N ASN A 7 -7.73 7.23 15.71
CA ASN A 7 -6.76 6.78 14.72
C ASN A 7 -7.41 5.63 13.95
N LEU A 8 -8.25 5.95 12.97
CA LEU A 8 -8.44 5.04 11.83
C LEU A 8 -7.21 5.18 10.94
N VAL A 9 -6.07 4.71 11.42
CA VAL A 9 -5.01 4.28 10.50
C VAL A 9 -5.59 3.03 9.87
N ALA A 10 -6.09 3.16 8.64
CA ALA A 10 -6.48 1.99 7.86
C ALA A 10 -5.25 1.07 7.78
N ILE A 11 -5.33 -0.08 8.43
CA ILE A 11 -4.30 -1.12 8.33
C ILE A 11 -4.50 -1.75 6.96
N ILE A 12 -3.52 -1.60 6.08
CA ILE A 12 -3.54 -2.29 4.79
C ILE A 12 -3.03 -3.71 5.03
N GLU A 13 -3.93 -4.68 4.87
CA GLU A 13 -3.57 -6.09 4.92
C GLU A 13 -3.03 -6.55 3.56
N LEU A 14 -1.89 -7.25 3.59
CA LEU A 14 -1.20 -7.75 2.41
C LEU A 14 -1.18 -9.28 2.42
N LYS A 15 -1.40 -9.88 1.26
CA LYS A 15 -1.40 -11.33 1.03
C LYS A 15 -0.31 -11.70 0.03
N LEU A 16 0.50 -12.71 0.36
CA LEU A 16 1.38 -13.36 -0.61
C LEU A 16 0.56 -14.39 -1.39
N VAL A 17 0.45 -14.21 -2.70
CA VAL A 17 -0.29 -15.08 -3.60
C VAL A 17 0.70 -15.81 -4.51
N LEU A 18 0.54 -17.13 -4.57
CA LEU A 18 1.36 -18.01 -5.40
C LEU A 18 0.51 -18.57 -6.52
N TYR A 19 1.01 -18.44 -7.75
CA TYR A 19 0.44 -19.11 -8.92
C TYR A 19 1.41 -20.18 -9.38
N PRO A 20 1.03 -21.47 -9.35
CA PRO A 20 1.94 -22.55 -9.68
C PRO A 20 2.28 -22.63 -11.18
N GLY A 21 1.60 -21.86 -12.05
CA GLY A 21 1.78 -21.94 -13.50
C GLY A 21 1.24 -23.24 -14.09
N LYS A 22 1.36 -23.40 -15.42
CA LYS A 22 0.96 -24.63 -16.11
C LYS A 22 2.07 -25.66 -16.04
N GLN A 23 1.74 -26.88 -15.63
CA GLN A 23 2.70 -27.98 -15.44
C GLN A 23 3.15 -28.66 -16.75
N ASN A 24 2.37 -28.54 -17.83
CA ASN A 24 2.57 -29.27 -19.10
C ASN A 24 3.27 -28.45 -20.19
N GLU A 25 3.83 -27.28 -19.86
CA GLU A 25 4.63 -26.49 -20.78
C GLU A 25 6.11 -26.62 -20.35
N ASP A 26 7.01 -26.89 -21.31
CA ASP A 26 8.46 -26.95 -21.09
C ASP A 26 9.05 -25.66 -20.46
N ASP A 27 8.25 -24.59 -20.44
CA ASP A 27 8.55 -23.25 -19.92
C ASP A 27 7.60 -22.84 -18.77
N GLY A 28 7.10 -23.80 -18.00
CA GLY A 28 6.27 -23.53 -16.82
C GLY A 28 7.02 -22.75 -15.74
N HIS A 29 6.39 -21.70 -15.22
CA HIS A 29 6.93 -20.87 -14.14
C HIS A 29 5.96 -20.76 -12.96
N VAL A 30 6.51 -20.75 -11.75
CA VAL A 30 5.82 -20.25 -10.56
C VAL A 30 5.88 -18.73 -10.58
N SER A 31 4.74 -18.10 -10.32
CA SER A 31 4.62 -16.66 -10.14
C SER A 31 4.32 -16.31 -8.69
N LEU A 32 4.87 -15.20 -8.21
CA LEU A 32 4.60 -14.67 -6.87
C LEU A 32 4.09 -13.24 -6.97
N TYR A 33 3.03 -12.95 -6.23
CA TYR A 33 2.41 -11.62 -6.16
C TYR A 33 2.15 -11.25 -4.71
N LEU A 34 2.26 -9.96 -4.42
CA LEU A 34 1.80 -9.34 -3.19
C LEU A 34 0.55 -8.52 -3.51
N GLU A 35 -0.56 -8.86 -2.86
CA GLU A 35 -1.88 -8.30 -3.11
C GLU A 35 -2.46 -7.65 -1.86
N VAL A 36 -3.17 -6.53 -2.02
CA VAL A 36 -4.00 -5.95 -0.96
C VAL A 36 -5.26 -6.78 -0.75
N ALA A 37 -5.47 -7.25 0.47
CA ALA A 37 -6.51 -8.22 0.81
C ALA A 37 -7.95 -7.75 0.56
N GLU A 38 -8.26 -6.52 0.97
CA GLU A 38 -9.62 -5.94 0.98
C GLU A 38 -9.55 -4.47 0.56
N PRO A 39 -9.25 -4.18 -0.73
CA PRO A 39 -8.95 -2.83 -1.19
C PRO A 39 -10.17 -1.88 -1.20
N ASP A 40 -11.38 -2.44 -1.24
CA ASP A 40 -12.64 -1.69 -1.27
C ASP A 40 -13.05 -1.15 0.11
N ASP A 41 -12.56 -1.76 1.19
CA ASP A 41 -12.82 -1.33 2.57
C ASP A 41 -11.87 -0.20 3.01
N ILE A 42 -10.89 0.14 2.18
CA ILE A 42 -9.94 1.23 2.43
C ILE A 42 -10.51 2.54 1.89
N HIS A 43 -10.42 3.61 2.69
CA HIS A 43 -10.91 4.96 2.35
C HIS A 43 -10.43 5.44 0.97
N ILE A 44 -11.31 6.12 0.23
CA ILE A 44 -11.02 6.68 -1.09
C ILE A 44 -9.77 7.58 -1.02
N GLY A 45 -8.83 7.35 -1.93
CA GLY A 45 -7.58 8.12 -2.03
C GLY A 45 -6.39 7.54 -1.27
N TRP A 46 -6.51 6.33 -0.72
CA TRP A 46 -5.38 5.63 -0.12
C TRP A 46 -4.31 5.27 -1.15
N GLU A 47 -3.05 5.39 -0.74
CA GLU A 47 -1.90 4.97 -1.53
C GLU A 47 -0.77 4.52 -0.61
N VAL A 48 -0.08 3.45 -1.00
CA VAL A 48 1.12 2.97 -0.32
C VAL A 48 2.21 2.72 -1.34
N ASN A 49 3.38 3.29 -1.13
CA ASN A 49 4.57 2.96 -1.90
C ASN A 49 5.41 1.98 -1.07
N ALA A 50 5.89 0.91 -1.67
CA ALA A 50 6.74 -0.06 -0.97
C ALA A 50 7.81 -0.66 -1.89
N HIS A 51 8.98 -0.96 -1.34
CA HIS A 51 9.90 -1.92 -1.96
C HIS A 51 9.46 -3.32 -1.56
N ILE A 52 9.51 -4.25 -2.52
CA ILE A 52 9.06 -5.63 -2.34
C ILE A 52 10.21 -6.54 -2.79
N ASN A 53 10.63 -7.43 -1.91
CA ASN A 53 11.56 -8.50 -2.21
C ASN A 53 10.84 -9.84 -2.03
N PHE A 54 10.87 -10.70 -3.04
CA PHE A 54 10.40 -12.07 -2.93
C PHE A 54 11.55 -13.00 -2.60
N PHE A 55 11.25 -14.08 -1.88
CA PHE A 55 12.24 -15.03 -1.44
C PHE A 55 11.80 -16.46 -1.71
N VAL A 56 12.78 -17.31 -1.97
CA VAL A 56 12.64 -18.78 -1.93
C VAL A 56 13.76 -19.35 -1.09
N PHE A 57 13.42 -20.30 -0.22
CA PHE A 57 14.37 -20.91 0.70
C PHE A 57 15.16 -22.02 -0.01
N ASP A 58 16.48 -21.96 0.10
CA ASP A 58 17.40 -23.00 -0.31
C ASP A 58 17.72 -23.89 0.89
N HIS A 59 17.11 -25.07 0.92
CA HIS A 59 17.24 -26.04 2.01
C HIS A 59 18.64 -26.67 2.10
N ILE A 60 19.45 -26.61 1.05
CA ILE A 60 20.81 -27.18 1.04
C ILE A 60 21.80 -26.22 1.70
N ARG A 61 21.65 -24.93 1.40
CA ARG A 61 22.56 -23.88 1.87
C ARG A 61 22.05 -23.15 3.11
N ASP A 62 20.84 -23.47 3.58
CA ASP A 62 20.18 -22.86 4.74
C ASP A 62 20.09 -21.34 4.62
N GLN A 63 19.65 -20.87 3.45
CA GLN A 63 19.59 -19.44 3.13
C GLN A 63 18.45 -19.13 2.17
N TYR A 64 18.09 -17.84 2.05
CA TYR A 64 17.10 -17.39 1.08
C TYR A 64 17.76 -16.79 -0.16
N LEU A 65 17.29 -17.19 -1.34
CA LEU A 65 17.49 -16.41 -2.55
C LEU A 65 16.50 -15.24 -2.54
N SER A 66 17.01 -14.01 -2.61
CA SER A 66 16.20 -12.80 -2.70
C SER A 66 16.11 -12.31 -4.14
N ILE A 67 14.90 -12.02 -4.61
CA ILE A 67 14.63 -11.45 -5.93
C ILE A 67 13.78 -10.18 -5.75
N PRO A 68 14.33 -8.99 -5.99
CA PRO A 68 13.58 -7.75 -5.92
C PRO A 68 12.46 -7.73 -6.97
N ALA A 69 11.26 -7.34 -6.56
CA ALA A 69 10.14 -7.11 -7.46
C ALA A 69 10.16 -5.70 -8.07
N SER A 70 11.13 -4.88 -7.71
CA SER A 70 11.31 -3.49 -8.18
C SER A 70 12.52 -3.37 -9.09
N ASP A 71 12.31 -2.78 -10.27
CA ASP A 71 13.40 -2.44 -11.17
C ASP A 71 14.10 -1.18 -10.66
N ASN A 72 15.43 -1.19 -10.59
CA ASN A 72 16.28 -0.02 -10.32
C ASN A 72 15.94 0.79 -9.05
N GLY A 73 15.43 0.13 -8.01
CA GLY A 73 15.08 0.79 -6.74
C GLY A 73 13.83 1.68 -6.82
N ILE A 74 12.96 1.49 -7.82
CA ILE A 74 11.68 2.18 -7.91
C ILE A 74 10.64 1.42 -7.05
N GLY A 75 10.05 2.11 -6.06
CA GLY A 75 8.98 1.55 -5.24
C GLY A 75 7.74 1.16 -6.05
N ARG A 76 7.00 0.16 -5.57
CA ARG A 76 5.72 -0.26 -6.11
C ARG A 76 4.58 0.49 -5.40
N ARG A 77 3.77 1.20 -6.18
CA ARG A 77 2.64 2.00 -5.69
C ARG A 77 1.38 1.16 -5.70
N PHE A 78 0.85 0.87 -4.52
CA PHE A 78 -0.47 0.32 -4.31
C PHE A 78 -1.49 1.44 -4.22
N HIS A 79 -2.59 1.29 -4.94
CA HIS A 79 -3.76 2.17 -4.87
C HIS A 79 -4.99 1.42 -5.37
N LYS A 80 -6.17 2.04 -5.28
CA LYS A 80 -7.45 1.39 -5.64
C LYS A 80 -7.48 0.69 -7.02
N MET A 81 -6.75 1.18 -8.02
CA MET A 81 -6.71 0.58 -9.36
C MET A 81 -5.52 -0.36 -9.58
N LYS A 82 -4.57 -0.40 -8.65
CA LYS A 82 -3.38 -1.26 -8.71
C LYS A 82 -3.11 -1.82 -7.32
N THR A 83 -3.74 -2.94 -7.03
CA THR A 83 -3.75 -3.58 -5.71
C THR A 83 -2.74 -4.72 -5.59
N GLU A 84 -2.08 -5.09 -6.69
CA GLU A 84 -1.13 -6.19 -6.75
C GLU A 84 0.15 -5.84 -7.51
N TRP A 85 1.26 -6.38 -7.01
CA TRP A 85 2.58 -6.31 -7.64
C TRP A 85 3.30 -7.65 -7.46
N GLY A 86 3.99 -8.12 -8.50
CA GLY A 86 4.58 -9.45 -8.47
C GLY A 86 5.58 -9.71 -9.58
N LEU A 87 6.10 -10.93 -9.58
CA LEU A 87 6.99 -11.49 -10.58
C LEU A 87 6.27 -12.64 -11.27
N LYS A 88 5.86 -12.41 -12.51
CA LYS A 88 5.16 -13.41 -13.33
C LYS A 88 6.02 -14.67 -13.51
N ASP A 89 7.29 -14.49 -13.82
CA ASP A 89 8.22 -15.60 -14.08
C ASP A 89 9.24 -15.66 -12.94
N PHE A 90 8.77 -15.77 -11.69
CA PHE A 90 9.64 -15.78 -10.51
C PHE A 90 10.64 -16.94 -10.55
N MET A 91 10.17 -18.15 -10.85
CA MET A 91 11.03 -19.31 -10.95
C MET A 91 10.45 -20.38 -11.88
N SER A 92 11.25 -20.88 -12.81
CA SER A 92 10.84 -22.00 -13.67
C SER A 92 10.69 -23.30 -12.86
N HIS A 93 9.75 -24.15 -13.27
CA HIS A 93 9.56 -25.48 -12.68
C HIS A 93 10.83 -26.32 -12.74
N LYS A 94 11.58 -26.20 -13.84
CA LYS A 94 12.87 -26.87 -14.00
C LYS A 94 13.88 -26.45 -12.93
N THR A 95 13.95 -25.17 -12.59
CA THR A 95 14.86 -24.67 -11.55
C THR A 95 14.37 -25.06 -10.16
N LEU A 96 13.06 -24.95 -9.92
CA LEU A 96 12.45 -25.27 -8.63
C LEU A 96 12.60 -26.76 -8.29
N GLY A 97 12.41 -27.63 -9.28
CA GLY A 97 12.49 -29.09 -9.13
C GLY A 97 13.90 -29.68 -9.27
N ASP A 98 14.92 -28.88 -9.61
CA ASP A 98 16.31 -29.35 -9.69
C ASP A 98 16.86 -29.57 -8.27
N PRO A 99 17.15 -30.83 -7.86
CA PRO A 99 17.63 -31.12 -6.51
C PRO A 99 18.95 -30.41 -6.17
N SER A 100 19.76 -30.03 -7.15
CA SER A 100 21.02 -29.30 -6.91
C SER A 100 20.81 -27.85 -6.48
N LYS A 101 19.61 -27.29 -6.73
CA LYS A 101 19.24 -25.93 -6.35
C LYS A 101 18.75 -25.84 -4.92
N GLY A 102 18.15 -26.91 -4.39
CA GLY A 102 17.74 -27.00 -2.99
C GLY A 102 16.42 -26.32 -2.64
N TYR A 103 15.65 -25.84 -3.62
CA TYR A 103 14.39 -25.12 -3.37
C TYR A 103 13.19 -26.03 -3.06
N LEU A 104 13.26 -27.31 -3.45
CA LEU A 104 12.25 -28.31 -3.18
C LEU A 104 12.88 -29.45 -2.36
N MET A 105 12.38 -29.67 -1.15
CA MET A 105 12.85 -30.74 -0.26
C MET A 105 11.65 -31.49 0.33
N GLY A 106 11.52 -32.78 0.00
CA GLY A 106 10.42 -33.62 0.51
C GLY A 106 9.04 -33.07 0.17
N ASP A 107 8.85 -32.66 -1.10
CA ASP A 107 7.64 -32.03 -1.63
C ASP A 107 7.26 -30.69 -0.97
N CYS A 108 8.16 -30.12 -0.16
CA CYS A 108 7.98 -28.83 0.48
C CYS A 108 8.89 -27.77 -0.15
N CYS A 109 8.33 -26.59 -0.38
CA CYS A 109 9.05 -25.38 -0.77
C CYS A 109 8.57 -24.22 0.12
N VAL A 110 9.48 -23.32 0.49
CA VAL A 110 9.17 -22.18 1.35
C VAL A 110 9.41 -20.89 0.58
N PHE A 111 8.36 -20.10 0.42
CA PHE A 111 8.40 -18.77 -0.17
C PHE A 111 8.20 -17.69 0.90
N GLY A 112 8.79 -16.52 0.66
CA GLY A 112 8.67 -15.38 1.55
C GLY A 112 8.54 -14.07 0.79
N VAL A 113 8.16 -13.03 1.51
CA VAL A 113 8.12 -11.65 1.00
C VAL A 113 8.56 -10.70 2.10
N GLU A 114 9.38 -9.73 1.74
CA GLU A 114 9.74 -8.59 2.57
C GLU A 114 9.14 -7.33 1.94
N VAL A 115 8.53 -6.52 2.78
CA VAL A 115 7.83 -5.30 2.37
C VAL A 115 8.41 -4.14 3.15
N PHE A 116 9.07 -3.22 2.45
CA PHE A 116 9.57 -1.98 3.02
C PHE A 116 8.69 -0.83 2.57
N VAL A 117 7.84 -0.32 3.46
CA VAL A 117 6.94 0.80 3.16
C VAL A 117 7.76 2.09 3.06
N ILE A 118 7.66 2.75 1.92
CA ILE A 118 8.25 4.06 1.65
C ILE A 118 7.30 5.10 2.24
N GLY A 119 7.64 5.62 3.42
CA GLY A 119 6.87 6.67 4.07
C GLY A 119 6.75 7.90 3.17
N SER A 120 5.52 8.36 2.92
CA SER A 120 5.33 9.72 2.44
C SER A 120 5.49 10.66 3.65
N PRO A 121 6.19 11.79 3.53
CA PRO A 121 6.18 12.84 4.55
C PRO A 121 4.85 13.59 4.52
N SER A 122 3.72 12.88 4.61
CA SER A 122 2.42 13.51 4.73
C SER A 122 2.14 13.79 6.21
N LYS A 123 2.44 15.03 6.64
CA LYS A 123 1.82 15.59 7.84
C LYS A 123 0.33 15.79 7.55
N GLY A 124 -0.48 14.78 7.82
CA GLY A 124 -1.92 14.93 7.88
C GLY A 124 -2.29 15.69 9.16
N GLU A 125 -2.81 16.91 9.04
CA GLU A 125 -3.43 17.59 10.17
C GLU A 125 -4.90 17.18 10.24
N SER A 126 -5.32 16.62 11.37
CA SER A 126 -6.72 16.31 11.66
C SER A 126 -7.29 17.42 12.53
N LEU A 127 -8.21 18.22 11.96
CA LEU A 127 -8.97 19.20 12.73
C LEU A 127 -10.28 18.54 13.16
N SER A 128 -10.42 18.28 14.46
CA SER A 128 -11.69 17.85 15.05
C SER A 128 -12.37 19.05 15.71
N LEU A 129 -13.62 19.32 15.32
CA LEU A 129 -14.42 20.37 15.95
C LEU A 129 -14.95 19.83 17.29
N VAL A 130 -14.41 20.33 18.40
CA VAL A 130 -14.66 19.78 19.74
C VAL A 130 -16.11 19.97 20.20
N LYS A 131 -16.84 20.94 19.65
CA LYS A 131 -18.28 21.14 19.86
C LYS A 131 -18.93 21.69 18.59
N GLN A 132 -20.07 21.12 18.18
CA GLN A 132 -20.93 21.78 17.21
C GLN A 132 -21.53 23.04 17.87
N PRO A 133 -21.39 24.24 17.28
CA PRO A 133 -21.99 25.44 17.86
C PRO A 133 -23.51 25.37 17.76
N ASN A 134 -24.22 25.86 18.78
CA ASN A 134 -25.69 25.82 18.84
C ASN A 134 -26.37 26.52 17.64
N ASN A 135 -25.66 27.43 16.94
CA ASN A 135 -26.04 28.05 15.67
C ASN A 135 -24.82 28.14 14.71
N GLY A 136 -24.19 27.01 14.41
CA GLY A 136 -22.90 26.89 13.70
C GLY A 136 -22.86 27.26 12.20
N LEU A 137 -23.59 28.28 11.77
CA LEU A 137 -23.65 28.68 10.36
C LEU A 137 -23.21 30.15 10.19
N TYR A 138 -21.90 30.34 9.96
CA TYR A 138 -21.36 31.63 9.51
C TYR A 138 -21.46 31.71 7.98
N THR A 139 -22.33 32.60 7.48
CA THR A 139 -22.48 32.82 6.03
C THR A 139 -21.68 34.04 5.61
N TRP A 140 -20.54 33.81 4.94
CA TRP A 140 -19.80 34.87 4.28
C TRP A 140 -20.21 34.95 2.81
N LYS A 141 -20.80 36.08 2.39
CA LYS A 141 -21.23 36.32 1.01
C LYS A 141 -20.18 37.15 0.26
N VAL A 142 -19.57 36.56 -0.76
CA VAL A 142 -18.68 37.29 -1.68
C VAL A 142 -19.49 37.80 -2.86
N ASN A 143 -19.77 39.09 -2.87
CA ASN A 143 -20.53 39.72 -3.94
C ASN A 143 -19.61 40.04 -5.14
N LYS A 144 -20.14 39.89 -6.36
CA LYS A 144 -19.48 40.30 -7.61
C LYS A 144 -18.07 39.69 -7.82
N PHE A 145 -17.90 38.43 -7.43
CA PHE A 145 -16.65 37.66 -7.50
C PHE A 145 -15.91 37.81 -8.85
N SER A 146 -16.63 37.79 -9.96
CA SER A 146 -16.10 37.92 -11.33
C SER A 146 -15.54 39.30 -11.70
N THR A 147 -15.76 40.32 -10.86
CA THR A 147 -15.24 41.68 -11.04
C THR A 147 -14.22 42.07 -9.96
N LEU A 148 -13.93 41.17 -9.03
CA LEU A 148 -12.94 41.44 -7.99
C LEU A 148 -11.53 41.31 -8.55
N GLY A 149 -10.82 42.43 -8.64
CA GLY A 149 -9.40 42.47 -9.01
C GLY A 149 -8.43 42.15 -7.86
N ALA A 150 -8.91 41.58 -6.75
CA ALA A 150 -8.09 41.25 -5.60
C ALA A 150 -7.60 39.79 -5.68
N ASN A 151 -6.29 39.58 -5.49
CA ASN A 151 -5.68 38.24 -5.57
C ASN A 151 -6.07 37.32 -4.39
N CYS A 152 -6.42 37.90 -3.24
CA CYS A 152 -6.90 37.18 -2.06
C CYS A 152 -7.99 37.99 -1.35
N LEU A 153 -8.96 37.29 -0.76
CA LEU A 153 -9.96 37.85 0.13
C LEU A 153 -9.96 37.10 1.45
N TYR A 154 -10.12 37.85 2.53
CA TYR A 154 -10.26 37.31 3.87
C TYR A 154 -11.64 37.67 4.41
N SER A 155 -12.28 36.74 5.10
CA SER A 155 -13.47 37.07 5.89
C SER A 155 -13.06 37.94 7.08
N GLU A 156 -14.03 38.61 7.69
CA GLU A 156 -13.84 39.17 9.02
C GLU A 156 -13.54 38.04 10.03
N VAL A 157 -12.82 38.38 11.09
CA VAL A 157 -12.55 37.46 12.19
C VAL A 157 -13.88 37.18 12.90
N PHE A 158 -14.27 35.92 12.97
CA PHE A 158 -15.45 35.49 13.72
C PHE A 158 -15.06 34.48 14.78
N THR A 159 -15.73 34.55 15.92
CA THR A 159 -15.55 33.60 17.04
C THR A 159 -16.58 32.50 16.90
N VAL A 160 -16.11 31.26 16.83
CA VAL A 160 -16.98 30.08 16.95
C VAL A 160 -17.09 29.77 18.44
N GLU A 161 -18.27 29.98 19.04
CA GLU A 161 -18.49 29.58 20.44
C GLU A 161 -18.34 28.06 20.57
N GLY A 162 -17.26 27.61 21.23
CA GLY A 162 -16.98 26.18 21.40
C GLY A 162 -15.54 25.76 21.65
N ILE A 163 -14.59 26.68 21.85
CA ILE A 163 -13.22 26.39 22.35
C ILE A 163 -13.20 26.55 23.87
#